data_AF-A0A830BB43-F1
#
_entry.id   AF-A0A830BB43-F1
#
_cell.length_a   1.000
_cell.length_b   1.000
_cell.length_c   1.000
_cell.angle_alpha   90.00
_cell.angle_beta   90.00
_cell.angle_gamma   90.00
#
_symmetry.space_group_name_H-M   'P 1'
#
loop_
_entity.id
_entity.type
_entity.pdbx_description
1 polymer ?
#
loop_
_entity_poly.entity_id
_entity_poly.type
_entity_poly.pdbx_seq_one_letter_code
_entity_poly.pdbx_strand_id
1 'polypeptide(L)'
;MIYLVEGDPNSSEAAESIKTACFTTEILEGFDLQRTSGLADTLRKYGHLTQSINQYYISLDPEQKCNGVCPPFDGFIKMCEELDKMTISDVFAVQLTQVPQVTEEIALAVLDMYPTLLSLARAYSLLDGDVCAQEEMLKRQSNNLINGSASKNIFQLVWGG
;
A
#
# COMPACT_ATOMS: atom_id res chain seq x y z
N MET A 1 -2.69 16.67 -1.87
CA MET A 1 -3.06 15.78 -3.01
C MET A 1 -4.56 15.92 -3.24
N ILE A 2 -5.06 15.80 -4.47
CA ILE A 2 -6.51 15.86 -4.78
C ILE A 2 -7.00 14.45 -5.05
N TYR A 3 -8.15 14.07 -4.49
CA TYR A 3 -8.84 12.83 -4.83
C TYR A 3 -10.20 13.18 -5.44
N LEU A 4 -10.49 12.69 -6.65
CA LEU A 4 -11.76 12.98 -7.33
C LEU A 4 -12.65 11.73 -7.36
N VAL A 5 -13.88 11.87 -6.84
CA VAL A 5 -14.89 10.81 -6.85
C VAL A 5 -16.05 11.24 -7.74
N GLU A 6 -16.25 10.52 -8.84
CA GLU A 6 -17.33 10.75 -9.79
C GLU A 6 -18.53 9.83 -9.51
N GLY A 7 -19.74 10.38 -9.61
CA GLY A 7 -21.01 9.69 -9.47
C GLY A 7 -21.67 9.90 -8.11
N ASP A 8 -22.86 9.34 -7.93
CA ASP A 8 -23.60 9.36 -6.66
C ASP A 8 -23.31 8.08 -5.84
N PRO A 9 -22.60 8.17 -4.70
CA PRO A 9 -22.34 7.02 -3.83
C PRO A 9 -23.63 6.33 -3.36
N ASN A 10 -24.76 7.06 -3.26
CA ASN A 10 -26.03 6.49 -2.80
C ASN A 10 -26.68 5.55 -3.83
N SER A 11 -26.20 5.56 -5.07
CA SER A 11 -26.66 4.62 -6.10
C SER A 11 -26.01 3.24 -5.99
N SER A 12 -24.99 3.08 -5.13
CA SER A 12 -24.27 1.82 -4.90
C SER A 12 -24.81 1.08 -3.68
N GLU A 13 -24.88 -0.26 -3.76
CA GLU A 13 -25.16 -1.11 -2.59
C GLU A 13 -24.09 -0.98 -1.49
N ALA A 14 -22.88 -0.54 -1.84
CA ALA A 14 -21.77 -0.28 -0.92
C ALA A 14 -21.69 1.19 -0.47
N ALA A 15 -22.79 1.96 -0.54
CA ALA A 15 -22.82 3.40 -0.25
C ALA A 15 -22.17 3.78 1.09
N GLU A 16 -22.41 2.99 2.14
CA GLU A 16 -21.83 3.23 3.47
C GLU A 16 -20.30 3.08 3.46
N SER A 17 -19.79 1.98 2.89
CA SER A 17 -18.35 1.74 2.77
C SER A 17 -17.65 2.81 1.93
N ILE A 18 -18.27 3.25 0.82
CA ILE A 18 -17.74 4.32 -0.04
C ILE A 18 -17.64 5.63 0.73
N LYS A 19 -18.67 6.00 1.49
CA LYS A 19 -18.66 7.21 2.33
C LYS A 19 -17.57 7.15 3.39
N THR A 20 -17.42 6.01 4.06
CA THR A 20 -16.35 5.81 5.05
C THR A 20 -14.97 5.95 4.41
N ALA A 21 -14.73 5.31 3.27
CA ALA A 21 -13.47 5.46 2.53
C ALA A 21 -13.18 6.91 2.13
N CYS A 22 -14.22 7.64 1.70
CA CYS A 22 -14.12 9.08 1.40
C CYS A 22 -13.71 9.88 2.65
N PHE A 23 -14.32 9.63 3.82
CA PHE A 23 -13.95 10.31 5.05
C PHE A 23 -12.53 9.96 5.51
N THR A 24 -12.10 8.71 5.39
CA THR A 24 -10.72 8.30 5.67
C THR A 24 -9.73 9.08 4.77
N THR A 25 -10.01 9.12 3.47
CA THR A 25 -9.17 9.82 2.47
C THR A 25 -9.08 11.33 2.77
N GLU A 26 -10.21 11.95 3.12
CA GLU A 26 -10.30 13.39 3.37
C GLU A 26 -9.69 13.79 4.73
N ILE A 27 -10.04 13.08 5.80
CA ILE A 27 -9.75 13.48 7.18
C ILE A 27 -8.47 12.84 7.71
N LEU A 28 -8.25 11.56 7.47
CA LEU A 28 -7.09 10.83 8.01
C LEU A 28 -5.89 10.96 7.10
N GLU A 29 -6.08 10.86 5.78
CA GLU A 29 -4.99 10.92 4.81
C GLU A 29 -4.72 12.36 4.31
N GLY A 30 -5.65 13.30 4.55
CA GLY A 30 -5.47 14.72 4.28
C GLY A 30 -5.59 15.12 2.80
N PHE A 31 -6.29 14.33 1.98
CA PHE A 31 -6.55 14.66 0.58
C PHE A 31 -7.67 15.69 0.44
N ASP A 32 -7.56 16.58 -0.54
CA ASP A 32 -8.68 17.42 -0.97
C ASP A 32 -9.65 16.56 -1.79
N LEU A 33 -10.74 16.14 -1.17
CA LEU A 33 -11.71 15.24 -1.78
C LEU A 33 -12.77 16.01 -2.57
N GLN A 34 -12.67 15.93 -3.90
CA GLN A 34 -13.58 16.59 -4.83
C GLN A 34 -14.63 15.60 -5.36
N ARG A 35 -15.90 15.87 -5.08
CA ARG A 35 -17.02 15.03 -5.54
C ARG A 35 -17.69 15.66 -6.76
N THR A 36 -18.01 14.86 -7.77
CA THR A 36 -18.70 15.28 -8.99
C THR A 36 -19.84 14.34 -9.30
N SER A 37 -20.94 14.86 -9.87
CA SER A 37 -22.15 14.07 -10.12
C SER A 37 -22.04 13.12 -11.33
N GLY A 38 -21.06 13.34 -12.20
CA GLY A 38 -20.82 12.57 -13.43
C GLY A 38 -19.84 13.27 -14.36
N LEU A 39 -19.51 12.64 -15.48
CA LEU A 39 -18.48 13.08 -16.43
C LEU A 39 -18.54 14.56 -16.81
N ALA A 40 -19.72 15.09 -17.12
CA ALA A 40 -19.86 16.50 -17.54
C ALA A 40 -19.41 17.48 -16.44
N ASP A 41 -19.68 17.14 -15.19
CA ASP A 41 -19.30 17.94 -14.02
C ASP A 41 -17.80 17.79 -13.74
N THR A 42 -17.26 16.57 -13.86
CA THR A 42 -15.82 16.28 -13.79
C THR A 42 -15.02 17.07 -14.82
N LEU A 43 -15.44 17.06 -16.09
CA LEU A 43 -14.78 17.82 -17.16
C LEU A 43 -14.82 19.32 -16.90
N ARG A 44 -15.95 19.85 -16.41
CA ARG A 44 -16.06 21.26 -16.02
C ARG A 44 -15.07 21.61 -14.91
N LYS A 45 -14.95 20.74 -13.89
CA LYS A 45 -14.03 20.91 -12.78
C LYS A 45 -12.56 20.92 -13.24
N TYR A 46 -12.18 20.00 -14.11
CA TYR A 46 -10.84 20.00 -14.73
C TYR A 46 -10.59 21.24 -15.58
N GLY A 47 -11.59 21.72 -16.32
CA GLY A 47 -11.50 22.97 -17.08
C GLY A 47 -11.20 24.18 -16.18
N HIS A 48 -11.96 24.32 -15.08
CA HIS A 48 -11.72 25.38 -14.10
C HIS A 48 -10.34 25.25 -13.43
N LEU A 49 -9.96 24.05 -12.98
CA LEU A 49 -8.67 23.81 -12.34
C LEU A 49 -7.51 24.18 -13.28
N THR A 50 -7.58 23.76 -14.54
CA THR A 50 -6.58 24.09 -15.57
C THR A 50 -6.49 25.60 -15.78
N GLN A 51 -7.62 26.29 -15.89
CA GLN A 51 -7.66 27.74 -16.06
C GLN A 51 -7.06 28.47 -14.86
N SER A 52 -7.42 28.07 -13.64
CA SER A 52 -6.90 28.66 -12.40
C SER A 52 -5.41 28.44 -12.24
N ILE A 53 -4.89 27.24 -12.53
CA ILE A 53 -3.44 26.97 -12.52
C ILE A 53 -2.72 27.86 -13.53
N ASN A 54 -3.22 27.95 -14.77
CA ASN A 54 -2.61 28.78 -15.80
C ASN A 54 -2.57 30.26 -15.39
N GLN A 55 -3.69 30.79 -14.88
CA GLN A 55 -3.77 32.17 -14.39
C GLN A 55 -2.81 32.43 -13.23
N TYR A 56 -2.72 31.50 -12.28
CA TYR A 56 -1.80 31.59 -11.15
C TYR A 56 -0.35 31.70 -11.64
N TYR A 57 0.10 30.79 -12.50
CA TYR A 57 1.47 30.82 -13.01
C TYR A 57 1.77 32.03 -13.89
N ILE A 58 0.80 32.54 -14.65
CA ILE A 58 0.96 33.80 -15.40
C ILE A 58 1.25 34.95 -14.44
N SER A 59 0.52 35.01 -13.32
CA SER A 59 0.62 36.09 -12.33
C SER A 59 1.86 36.06 -11.43
N LEU A 60 2.62 34.97 -11.41
CA LEU A 60 3.85 34.86 -10.61
C LEU A 60 4.98 35.76 -11.12
N ASP A 61 5.77 36.29 -10.19
CA ASP A 61 6.96 37.06 -10.51
C ASP A 61 8.05 36.19 -11.19
N PRO A 62 8.91 36.76 -12.05
CA PRO A 62 9.97 36.02 -12.74
C PRO A 62 10.90 35.26 -11.79
N GLU A 63 11.22 35.84 -10.63
CA GLU A 63 12.07 35.20 -9.61
C GLU A 63 11.39 33.96 -9.00
N GLN A 64 10.07 34.03 -8.78
CA GLN A 64 9.29 32.89 -8.26
C GLN A 64 9.13 31.78 -9.32
N LYS A 65 9.05 32.15 -10.60
CA LYS A 65 9.02 31.20 -11.73
C LYS A 65 10.33 30.39 -11.86
N CYS A 66 11.46 30.99 -11.50
CA CYS A 66 12.78 30.37 -11.61
C CYS A 66 13.21 29.52 -10.41
N ASN A 67 12.42 29.46 -9.33
CA ASN A 67 12.80 28.74 -8.09
C ASN A 67 12.83 27.20 -8.22
N GLY A 68 12.66 26.63 -9.42
CA GLY A 68 12.88 25.19 -9.66
C GLY A 68 12.02 24.26 -8.81
N VAL A 69 10.84 24.74 -8.37
CA VAL A 69 10.02 24.05 -7.36
C VAL A 69 9.42 22.74 -7.88
N CYS A 70 9.20 22.64 -9.21
CA CYS A 70 8.62 21.46 -9.85
C CYS A 70 9.71 20.62 -10.53
N PRO A 71 9.73 19.29 -10.33
CA PRO A 71 10.58 18.41 -11.12
C PRO A 71 10.18 18.46 -12.60
N PRO A 72 11.12 18.23 -13.54
CA PRO A 72 10.78 17.98 -14.94
C PRO A 72 9.81 16.80 -15.05
N PHE A 73 8.93 16.84 -16.04
CA PHE A 73 7.90 15.80 -16.24
C PHE A 73 8.51 14.39 -16.31
N ASP A 74 9.57 14.20 -17.10
CA ASP A 74 10.23 12.89 -17.20
C ASP A 74 10.85 12.43 -15.88
N GLY A 75 11.33 13.38 -15.06
CA GLY A 75 11.85 13.09 -13.72
C GLY A 75 10.74 12.65 -12.76
N PHE A 76 9.56 13.26 -12.85
CA PHE A 76 8.37 12.86 -12.11
C PHE A 76 7.91 11.44 -12.52
N ILE A 77 7.81 11.16 -13.82
CA ILE A 77 7.41 9.84 -14.31
C ILE A 77 8.39 8.76 -13.84
N LYS A 78 9.70 9.01 -13.94
CA LYS A 78 10.71 8.08 -13.46
C LYS A 78 10.58 7.79 -11.97
N MET A 79 10.26 8.81 -11.16
CA MET A 79 10.02 8.63 -9.73
C MET A 79 8.78 7.77 -9.47
N CYS A 80 7.69 7.93 -10.24
CA CYS A 80 6.53 7.04 -10.16
C CYS A 80 6.89 5.59 -10.51
N GLU A 81 7.63 5.37 -11.60
CA GLU A 81 8.09 4.02 -11.99
C GLU A 81 9.00 3.38 -10.94
N GLU A 82 9.80 4.18 -10.22
CA GLU A 82 10.63 3.71 -9.12
C GLU A 82 9.80 3.31 -7.89
N LEU A 83 8.70 4.01 -7.62
CA LEU A 83 7.77 3.68 -6.53
C LEU A 83 6.95 2.41 -6.79
N ASP A 84 6.65 2.11 -8.06
CA ASP A 84 5.90 0.91 -8.44
C ASP A 84 6.74 -0.38 -8.39
N LYS A 85 8.06 -0.27 -8.19
CA LYS A 85 8.94 -1.44 -8.09
C LYS A 85 8.73 -2.15 -6.76
N MET A 86 8.35 -3.43 -6.86
CA MET A 86 8.30 -4.34 -5.71
C MET A 86 9.57 -5.19 -5.63
N THR A 87 10.13 -5.30 -4.44
CA THR A 87 11.20 -6.26 -4.14
C THR A 87 10.60 -7.65 -3.86
N ILE A 88 11.46 -8.69 -3.87
CA ILE A 88 11.06 -10.05 -3.47
C ILE A 88 10.54 -10.07 -2.02
N SER A 89 11.11 -9.21 -1.15
CA SER A 89 10.68 -9.06 0.24
C SER A 89 9.27 -8.47 0.32
N ASP A 90 8.95 -7.47 -0.49
CA ASP A 90 7.62 -6.85 -0.51
C ASP A 90 6.54 -7.84 -0.97
N VAL A 91 6.84 -8.61 -2.03
CA VAL A 91 5.95 -9.68 -2.49
C VAL A 91 5.76 -10.74 -1.41
N PHE A 92 6.83 -11.10 -0.70
CA PHE A 92 6.74 -12.08 0.39
C PHE A 92 5.95 -11.54 1.59
N ALA A 93 6.08 -10.25 1.92
CA ALA A 93 5.25 -9.57 2.93
C ALA A 93 3.75 -9.71 2.61
N VAL A 94 3.38 -9.41 1.37
CA VAL A 94 2.00 -9.51 0.89
C VAL A 94 1.51 -10.96 0.96
N GLN A 95 2.33 -11.94 0.61
CA GLN A 95 1.98 -13.36 0.73
C GLN A 95 1.73 -13.77 2.19
N LEU A 96 2.55 -13.29 3.12
CA LEU A 96 2.39 -13.57 4.55
C LEU A 96 1.10 -12.98 5.10
N THR A 97 0.72 -11.76 4.72
CA THR A 97 -0.52 -11.12 5.20
C THR A 97 -1.79 -11.77 4.65
N GLN A 98 -1.71 -12.64 3.65
CA GLN A 98 -2.83 -13.49 3.23
C GLN A 98 -3.04 -14.72 4.11
N VAL A 99 -2.09 -15.03 5.00
CA VAL A 99 -2.20 -16.17 5.92
C VAL A 99 -3.11 -15.80 7.09
N PRO A 100 -4.08 -16.64 7.46
CA PRO A 100 -4.94 -16.38 8.61
C PRO A 100 -4.13 -16.14 9.88
N GLN A 101 -4.50 -15.10 10.63
CA GLN A 101 -3.85 -14.67 11.89
C GLN A 101 -2.45 -14.07 11.73
N VAL A 102 -2.00 -13.80 10.50
CA VAL A 102 -0.78 -13.04 10.23
C VAL A 102 -1.16 -11.59 9.96
N THR A 103 -0.81 -10.71 10.90
CA THR A 103 -0.95 -9.26 10.74
C THR A 103 0.27 -8.69 10.01
N GLU A 104 0.21 -7.41 9.64
CA GLU A 104 1.34 -6.70 9.04
C GLU A 104 2.57 -6.74 9.96
N GLU A 105 2.40 -6.55 11.26
CA GLU A 105 3.49 -6.59 12.24
C GLU A 105 4.13 -7.98 12.35
N ILE A 106 3.32 -9.04 12.24
CA ILE A 106 3.82 -10.42 12.21
C ILE A 106 4.60 -10.67 10.91
N ALA A 107 4.10 -10.20 9.76
CA ALA A 107 4.78 -10.34 8.49
C ALA A 107 6.15 -9.62 8.51
N LEU A 108 6.22 -8.41 9.05
CA LEU A 108 7.47 -7.67 9.24
C LEU A 108 8.44 -8.43 10.18
N ALA A 109 7.96 -8.97 11.29
CA ALA A 109 8.79 -9.76 12.20
C ALA A 109 9.37 -11.03 11.54
N VAL A 110 8.61 -11.67 10.64
CA VAL A 110 9.12 -12.80 9.84
C VAL A 110 10.18 -12.34 8.86
N LEU A 111 9.97 -11.22 8.16
CA LEU A 111 10.91 -10.67 7.18
C LEU A 111 12.24 -10.25 7.81
N ASP A 112 12.22 -9.71 9.02
CA ASP A 112 13.42 -9.35 9.77
C ASP A 112 14.34 -10.57 10.01
N MET A 113 13.77 -11.76 10.18
CA MET A 113 14.52 -13.01 10.33
C MET A 113 14.80 -13.69 8.98
N TYR A 114 13.84 -13.65 8.06
CA TYR A 114 13.82 -14.38 6.80
C TYR A 114 13.30 -13.47 5.69
N PRO A 115 14.16 -12.67 5.03
CA PRO A 115 13.73 -11.64 4.09
C PRO A 115 13.12 -12.20 2.80
N THR A 116 13.21 -13.50 2.56
CA THR A 116 12.64 -14.16 1.38
C THR A 116 12.02 -15.51 1.73
N LEU A 117 11.03 -15.93 0.93
CA LEU A 117 10.45 -17.27 1.01
C LEU A 117 11.52 -18.37 0.98
N LEU A 118 12.55 -18.22 0.13
CA LEU A 118 13.64 -19.19 0.02
C LEU A 118 14.46 -19.27 1.33
N SER A 119 14.74 -18.14 1.98
CA SER A 119 15.44 -18.14 3.27
C SER A 119 14.63 -18.83 4.37
N LEU A 120 13.31 -18.63 4.37
CA LEU A 120 12.42 -19.31 5.31
C LEU A 120 12.32 -20.82 5.03
N ALA A 121 12.17 -21.21 3.77
CA ALA A 121 12.13 -22.62 3.37
C ALA A 121 13.42 -23.37 3.73
N ARG A 122 14.58 -22.72 3.57
CA ARG A 122 15.87 -23.28 4.02
C ARG A 122 15.94 -23.47 5.54
N ALA A 123 15.37 -22.54 6.30
CA ALA A 123 15.30 -22.69 7.75
C ALA A 123 14.42 -23.89 8.15
N TYR A 124 13.27 -24.07 7.49
CA TYR A 124 12.43 -25.25 7.70
C TYR A 124 13.11 -26.54 7.30
N SER A 125 13.87 -26.56 6.20
CA SER A 125 14.57 -27.77 5.75
C SER A 125 15.64 -28.24 6.74
N LEU A 126 16.21 -27.36 7.58
CA LEU A 126 17.15 -27.75 8.63
C LEU A 126 16.50 -28.53 9.77
N LEU A 127 15.17 -28.44 9.88
CA LEU A 127 14.34 -29.12 10.87
C LEU A 127 13.52 -30.26 10.24
N ASP A 128 13.88 -30.68 9.02
CA ASP A 128 13.13 -31.69 8.28
C ASP A 128 13.06 -33.00 9.07
N GLY A 129 11.87 -33.60 9.10
CA GLY A 129 11.54 -34.77 9.92
C GLY A 129 10.98 -34.47 11.33
N ASP A 130 11.06 -33.24 11.84
CA ASP A 130 10.38 -32.81 13.08
C ASP A 130 9.34 -31.71 12.80
N VAL A 131 8.15 -32.15 12.40
CA VAL A 131 7.02 -31.26 12.07
C VAL A 131 6.64 -30.35 13.25
N CYS A 132 6.72 -30.87 14.49
CA CYS A 132 6.42 -30.07 15.67
C CYS A 132 7.44 -28.94 15.87
N ALA A 133 8.72 -29.19 15.60
CA ALA A 133 9.76 -28.17 15.65
C ALA A 133 9.61 -27.15 14.52
N GLN A 134 9.22 -27.57 13.32
CA GLN A 134 8.94 -26.68 12.19
C GLN A 134 7.73 -25.77 12.46
N GLU A 135 6.62 -26.32 12.94
CA GLU A 135 5.41 -25.55 13.26
C GLU A 135 5.65 -24.48 14.34
N GLU A 136 6.50 -24.74 15.33
CA GLU A 136 6.80 -23.81 16.43
C GLU A 136 8.06 -22.94 16.19
N MET A 137 8.74 -23.09 15.05
CA MET A 137 10.05 -22.45 14.77
C MET A 137 9.98 -20.93 14.91
N LEU A 138 9.03 -20.29 14.22
CA LEU A 138 8.93 -18.83 14.17
C LEU A 138 8.56 -18.24 15.52
N LYS A 139 7.67 -18.91 16.28
CA LYS A 139 7.34 -18.51 17.65
C LYS A 139 8.55 -18.55 18.57
N ARG A 140 9.35 -19.62 18.51
CA ARG A 140 10.54 -19.77 19.36
C ARG A 140 11.60 -18.72 19.03
N GLN A 141 11.86 -18.50 17.75
CA GLN A 141 12.91 -17.58 17.29
C GLN A 141 12.53 -16.11 17.48
N SER A 142 11.25 -15.78 17.39
CA SER A 142 10.75 -14.42 17.65
C SER A 142 10.47 -14.13 19.12
N ASN A 143 10.87 -15.01 20.05
CA ASN A 143 10.61 -14.89 21.49
C ASN A 143 9.11 -14.66 21.83
N ASN A 144 8.23 -15.42 21.19
CA ASN A 144 6.76 -15.35 21.30
C ASN A 144 6.10 -14.08 20.72
N LEU A 145 6.82 -13.24 19.98
CA LEU A 145 6.21 -12.14 19.22
C LEU A 145 5.25 -12.70 18.14
N ILE A 146 5.69 -13.75 17.44
CA ILE A 146 4.84 -14.54 16.55
C ILE A 146 4.15 -15.60 17.37
N ASN A 147 2.82 -15.60 17.40
CA ASN A 147 2.05 -16.60 18.12
C ASN A 147 2.15 -17.99 17.44
N GLY A 148 1.83 -19.05 18.19
CA GLY A 148 1.97 -20.43 17.69
C GLY A 148 1.06 -20.75 16.51
N SER A 149 -0.15 -20.18 16.47
CA SER A 149 -1.08 -20.40 15.36
C SER A 149 -0.59 -19.74 14.07
N ALA A 150 -0.07 -18.52 14.11
CA ALA A 150 0.57 -17.85 12.99
C ALA A 150 1.81 -18.64 12.52
N SER A 151 2.68 -19.06 13.44
CA SER A 151 3.86 -19.88 13.14
C SER A 151 3.49 -21.17 12.39
N LYS A 152 2.46 -21.88 12.86
CA LYS A 152 1.93 -23.08 12.21
C LYS A 152 1.30 -22.80 10.84
N ASN A 153 0.48 -21.75 10.72
CA ASN A 153 -0.17 -21.42 9.46
C ASN A 153 0.84 -20.99 8.38
N ILE A 154 1.89 -20.28 8.77
CA ILE A 154 3.01 -19.92 7.87
C ILE A 154 3.76 -21.18 7.43
N PHE A 155 4.06 -22.10 8.35
CA PHE A 155 4.66 -23.38 8.00
C PHE A 155 3.80 -24.15 6.99
N GLN A 156 2.48 -24.21 7.20
CA GLN A 156 1.56 -24.87 6.26
C GLN A 156 1.57 -24.25 4.87
N LEU A 157 1.65 -22.93 4.77
CA LEU A 157 1.77 -22.23 3.48
C LEU A 157 3.07 -22.61 2.73
N VAL A 158 4.19 -22.70 3.46
CA VAL A 158 5.53 -22.78 2.85
C VAL A 158 6.02 -24.22 2.65
N TRP A 159 5.65 -25.14 3.56
CA TRP A 159 6.21 -26.48 3.65
C TRP A 159 5.17 -27.59 3.85
N GLY A 160 3.96 -27.27 4.32
CA GLY A 160 2.91 -28.26 4.66
C GLY A 160 2.12 -28.84 3.47
N GLY A 161 2.74 -28.87 2.29
CA GLY A 161 2.19 -29.54 1.09
C GLY A 161 2.33 -31.06 1.13
#